data_AF-A0A4U9VRC7-F1
#
_entry.id   AF-A0A4U9VRC7-F1
#
_cell.length_a   1.000
_cell.length_b   1.000
_cell.length_c   1.000
_cell.angle_alpha   90.00
_cell.angle_beta   90.00
_cell.angle_gamma   90.00
#
_symmetry.space_group_name_H-M   'P 1'
#
loop_
_entity.id
_entity.type
_entity.pdbx_description
1 polymer ?
#
loop_
_entity_poly.entity_id
_entity_poly.type
_entity_poly.pdbx_seq_one_letter_code
_entity_poly.pdbx_strand_id
1 'polypeptide(L)' 'MLQGMRKPVNDLSRGALVDDIVYTVALTAIQSAQADAQAAKA' A
#
# COMPACT_ATOMS: atom_id res chain seq x y z
N MET A 1 5.77 1.08 -6.13
CA MET A 1 4.48 0.41 -5.83
C MET A 1 4.60 -1.04 -6.20
N LEU A 2 4.49 -1.93 -5.22
CA LEU A 2 4.62 -3.37 -5.44
C LEU A 2 3.25 -4.01 -5.69
N GLN A 3 3.22 -5.07 -6.49
CA GLN A 3 2.02 -5.82 -6.88
C GLN A 3 2.26 -7.32 -6.72
N GLY A 4 1.19 -8.11 -6.72
CA GLY A 4 1.27 -9.57 -6.66
C GLY A 4 1.53 -10.15 -5.27
N MET A 5 1.56 -9.32 -4.21
CA MET A 5 1.68 -9.80 -2.84
C MET A 5 0.30 -10.04 -2.21
N ARG A 6 0.23 -11.02 -1.31
CA ARG A 6 -0.98 -11.37 -0.56
C ARG A 6 -1.53 -10.21 0.28
N LYS A 7 -0.65 -9.34 0.77
CA LYS A 7 -0.99 -8.07 1.41
C LYS A 7 -0.12 -6.96 0.81
N PRO A 8 -0.62 -5.71 0.71
CA PRO A 8 0.18 -4.61 0.19
C PRO A 8 1.39 -4.34 1.10
N VAL A 9 2.57 -4.26 0.48
CA VAL A 9 3.79 -3.76 1.11
C VAL A 9 4.47 -2.88 0.08
N ASN A 10 4.98 -1.74 0.51
CA ASN A 10 5.72 -0.82 -0.35
C ASN A 10 7.01 -0.45 0.37
N ASP A 11 8.13 -0.56 -0.35
CA ASP A 11 9.40 -0.07 0.15
C ASP A 11 9.49 1.45 -0.04
N LEU A 12 10.28 2.06 0.83
CA LEU A 12 10.67 3.45 0.71
C LEU A 12 12.12 3.51 0.28
N SER A 13 12.45 4.54 -0.50
CA SER A 13 13.84 4.85 -0.80
C SER A 13 14.57 5.29 0.47
N ARG A 14 15.91 5.13 0.51
CA ARG A 14 16.72 5.50 1.68
C ARG A 14 16.71 7.02 1.98
N GLY A 15 16.25 7.84 1.04
CA GLY A 15 16.14 9.29 1.17
C GLY A 15 14.71 9.81 1.26
N ALA A 16 13.75 8.94 1.60
CA ALA A 16 12.34 9.33 1.70
C ALA A 16 12.13 10.45 2.75
N LEU A 17 11.38 11.47 2.37
CA LEU A 17 10.95 12.56 3.25
C LEU A 17 9.72 12.12 4.05
N VAL A 18 9.34 12.94 5.04
CA VAL A 18 8.12 12.70 5.85
C VAL A 18 6.89 12.57 4.95
N ASP A 19 6.76 13.43 3.94
CA ASP A 19 5.63 13.40 3.02
C ASP A 19 5.58 12.10 2.21
N ASP A 20 6.73 11.57 1.79
CA ASP A 20 6.82 10.29 1.08
C ASP A 20 6.34 9.14 1.99
N ILE A 21 6.73 9.16 3.27
CA ILE A 21 6.29 8.16 4.26
C ILE A 21 4.77 8.22 4.41
N VAL A 22 4.21 9.41 4.64
CA VAL A 22 2.77 9.60 4.84
C VAL A 22 1.99 9.15 3.60
N TYR A 23 2.46 9.56 2.41
CA TYR A 23 1.85 9.18 1.15
C TYR A 23 1.87 7.66 0.94
N THR A 24 3.02 7.02 1.15
CA THR A 24 3.17 5.57 0.98
C THR A 24 2.34 4.78 1.98
N VAL A 25 2.23 5.23 3.24
CA VAL A 25 1.34 4.60 4.23
C VAL A 25 -0.12 4.74 3.82
N ALA A 26 -0.57 5.95 3.44
CA ALA A 26 -1.96 6.18 3.02
C ALA A 26 -2.32 5.32 1.81
N LEU A 27 -1.44 5.25 0.80
CA LEU A 27 -1.64 4.43 -0.38
C LEU A 27 -1.68 2.93 -0.05
N THR A 28 -0.82 2.46 0.85
CA THR A 28 -0.79 1.06 1.31
C THR A 28 -2.08 0.69 2.04
N ALA A 29 -2.62 1.60 2.87
CA ALA A 29 -3.90 1.40 3.54
C ALA A 29 -5.06 1.29 2.55
N ILE A 30 -5.09 2.17 1.54
CA ILE A 30 -6.11 2.12 0.47
C ILE A 30 -6.01 0.82 -0.33
N GLN A 31 -4.80 0.39 -0.70
CA GLN A 31 -4.59 -0.89 -1.38
C GLN A 31 -5.13 -2.07 -0.55
N SER A 32 -4.95 -2.04 0.78
CA SER A 32 -5.46 -3.10 1.66
C SER A 32 -6.97 -3.10 1.68
N ALA A 33 -7.59 -1.93 1.86
CA ALA A 33 -9.05 -1.81 1.88
C ALA A 33 -9.68 -2.25 0.55
N GLN A 34 -9.06 -1.94 -0.59
CA GLN A 34 -9.50 -2.39 -1.90
C GLN A 34 -9.35 -3.90 -2.08
N ALA A 35 -8.24 -4.48 -1.62
CA ALA A 35 -8.02 -5.93 -1.68
C ALA A 35 -9.07 -6.69 -0.84
N ASP A 36 -9.36 -6.22 0.38
CA ASP A 36 -10.39 -6.79 1.25
C ASP A 36 -11.78 -6.68 0.63
N ALA A 37 -12.11 -5.50 0.08
CA ALA A 37 -13.39 -5.28 -0.61
C ALA A 37 -13.55 -6.14 -1.87
N GLN A 38 -12.47 -6.42 -2.59
CA GLN A 38 -12.48 -7.29 -3.76
C GLN A 38 -12.64 -8.76 -3.35
N ALA A 39 -11.97 -9.20 -2.29
CA ALA A 39 -12.11 -10.55 -1.75
C ALA A 39 -13.55 -10.82 -1.28
N ALA A 40 -14.23 -9.83 -0.69
CA ALA A 40 -15.63 -9.95 -0.26
C ALA A 40 -16.65 -10.03 -1.42
N LYS A 41 -16.25 -9.67 -2.65
CA LYS A 41 -17.11 -9.72 -3.85
C LYS A 41 -16.99 -11.03 -4.63
N ALA A 42 -15.99 -11.85 -4.33
CA ALA A 42 -15.73 -13.14 -4.99
C ALA A 42 -16.38 -14.28 -4.20
#